data_AF-A0A832B9U7-F1
#
_entry.id   AF-A0A832B9U7-F1
#
_cell.length_a   1.000
_cell.length_b   1.000
_cell.length_c   1.000
_cell.angle_alpha   90.00
_cell.angle_beta   90.00
_cell.angle_gamma   90.00
#
_symmetry.space_group_name_H-M   'P 1'
#
loop_
_entity.id
_entity.type
_entity.pdbx_description
1 polymer ?
#
loop_
_entity_poly.entity_id
_entity_poly.type
_entity_poly.pdbx_seq_one_letter_code
_entity_poly.pdbx_strand_id
1 'polypeptide(L)'
;HRIRRLALFGSVLRDDFRPESDIDVLVEFEPGATPGFGFIGLQDELSEILGHKVDLNTPQCLSKYFADDVLREARVLYDAA
;
A
#
# COMPACT_ATOMS: atom_id res chain seq x y z
N HIS A 1 7.29 8.81 -9.24
CA HIS A 1 7.45 7.45 -8.70
C HIS A 1 7.06 6.45 -9.80
N ARG A 2 7.91 5.47 -10.17
CA ARG A 2 7.64 4.47 -11.23
C ARG A 2 6.63 3.41 -10.76
N ILE A 3 5.48 3.87 -10.30
CA ILE A 3 4.42 3.05 -9.68
C ILE A 3 3.58 2.44 -10.80
N ARG A 4 3.42 1.12 -10.72
CA ARG A 4 2.56 0.34 -11.61
C ARG A 4 1.17 0.14 -11.01
N ARG A 5 1.08 -0.13 -9.70
CA ARG A 5 -0.19 -0.39 -9.02
C ARG A 5 -0.19 0.17 -7.60
N LEU A 6 -1.35 0.69 -7.18
CA LEU A 6 -1.66 0.99 -5.78
C LEU A 6 -2.98 0.34 -5.39
N ALA A 7 -3.00 -0.29 -4.22
CA ALA A 7 -4.20 -0.85 -3.63
C ALA A 7 -4.25 -0.59 -2.12
N LEU A 8 -5.45 -0.44 -1.58
CA LEU A 8 -5.67 -0.42 -0.14
C LEU A 8 -5.97 -1.84 0.34
N PHE A 9 -5.57 -2.16 1.57
CA PHE A 9 -5.94 -3.42 2.22
C PHE A 9 -6.11 -3.20 3.72
N GLY A 10 -6.42 -4.26 4.47
CA GLY A 10 -6.47 -4.17 5.93
C GLY A 10 -7.64 -3.33 6.44
N SER A 11 -7.40 -2.61 7.54
CA SER A 11 -8.49 -2.03 8.34
C SER A 11 -9.26 -0.92 7.63
N VAL A 12 -8.62 -0.23 6.67
CA VAL A 12 -9.23 0.86 5.89
C VAL A 12 -10.40 0.40 5.01
N LEU A 13 -10.52 -0.91 4.73
CA LEU A 13 -11.61 -1.49 3.93
C LEU A 13 -12.78 -2.02 4.78
N ARG A 14 -12.69 -1.93 6.10
CA ARG A 14 -13.66 -2.51 7.03
C ARG A 14 -14.48 -1.42 7.71
N ASP A 15 -15.65 -1.79 8.21
CA ASP A 15 -16.57 -0.86 8.90
C ASP A 15 -16.04 -0.38 10.26
N ASP A 16 -14.98 -1.00 10.78
CA ASP A 16 -14.36 -0.68 12.07
C ASP A 16 -13.15 0.25 11.97
N PHE A 17 -12.95 0.91 10.82
CA PHE A 17 -11.90 1.91 10.65
C PHE A 17 -12.09 3.10 11.60
N ARG A 18 -11.02 3.51 12.28
CA ARG A 18 -11.04 4.56 13.32
C ARG A 18 -10.09 5.70 12.98
N PRO A 19 -10.26 6.88 13.59
CA PRO A 19 -9.34 8.01 13.40
C PRO A 19 -7.88 7.67 13.73
N GLU A 20 -7.62 6.73 14.64
CA GLU A 20 -6.29 6.31 15.03
C GLU A 20 -5.72 5.16 14.16
N SER A 21 -6.53 4.61 13.25
CA SER A 21 -6.09 3.54 12.34
C SER A 21 -5.09 4.06 11.31
N ASP A 22 -4.13 3.22 11.00
CA ASP A 22 -3.26 3.36 9.83
C ASP A 22 -3.98 2.94 8.54
N ILE A 23 -3.46 3.45 7.42
CA ILE A 23 -3.90 3.09 6.09
C ILE A 23 -2.85 2.16 5.49
N ASP A 24 -3.20 0.88 5.36
CA ASP A 24 -2.34 -0.11 4.74
C ASP A 24 -2.43 0.01 3.21
N VAL A 25 -1.28 0.25 2.57
CA VAL A 25 -1.18 0.45 1.12
C VAL A 25 -0.25 -0.58 0.51
N LEU A 26 -0.72 -1.32 -0.50
CA LEU A 26 0.14 -2.10 -1.38
C LEU A 26 0.58 -1.26 -2.56
N VAL A 27 1.89 -1.25 -2.80
CA VAL A 27 2.51 -0.64 -3.97
C VAL A 27 3.26 -1.68 -4.79
N GLU A 28 3.05 -1.65 -6.11
CA GLU A 28 3.89 -2.34 -7.08
C GLU A 28 4.58 -1.30 -7.96
N PHE A 29 5.88 -1.48 -8.17
CA PHE A 29 6.67 -0.65 -9.07
C PHE A 29 6.84 -1.32 -10.45
N GLU A 30 7.16 -0.53 -11.45
CA GLU A 30 7.51 -1.05 -12.78
C GLU A 30 8.69 -2.03 -12.72
N PRO A 31 8.75 -3.03 -13.62
CA PRO A 31 9.90 -3.92 -13.72
C PRO A 31 11.22 -3.14 -13.85
N GLY A 32 12.21 -3.50 -13.03
CA GLY A 32 13.52 -2.83 -12.99
C GLY A 32 13.54 -1.49 -12.24
N ALA A 33 12.44 -1.07 -11.62
CA ALA A 33 12.44 0.07 -10.70
C ALA A 33 12.70 -0.41 -9.26
N THR A 34 13.79 0.06 -8.67
CA THR A 34 14.08 -0.12 -7.24
C THR A 34 13.88 1.21 -6.54
N PRO A 35 12.89 1.35 -5.64
CA PRO A 35 12.54 2.64 -5.06
C PRO A 35 13.59 3.17 -4.08
N GLY A 36 14.39 2.31 -3.43
CA GLY A 36 15.39 2.71 -2.44
C GLY A 36 14.77 3.59 -1.34
N PHE A 37 15.42 4.71 -1.01
CA PHE A 37 14.88 5.70 -0.07
C PHE A 37 13.58 6.38 -0.56
N GLY A 38 13.31 6.36 -1.86
CA GLY A 38 12.05 6.86 -2.42
C GLY A 38 10.82 6.06 -1.98
N PHE A 39 11.02 4.86 -1.42
CA PHE A 39 9.94 4.10 -0.78
C PHE A 39 9.42 4.81 0.48
N ILE A 40 10.35 5.27 1.33
CA ILE A 40 10.03 5.98 2.57
C ILE A 40 9.43 7.35 2.23
N GLY A 41 10.01 8.07 1.27
CA GLY A 41 9.45 9.33 0.80
C GLY A 41 8.02 9.20 0.29
N LEU A 42 7.72 8.14 -0.48
CA LEU A 42 6.36 7.86 -0.94
C LEU A 42 5.40 7.57 0.24
N GLN A 43 5.85 6.84 1.26
CA GLN A 43 5.04 6.58 2.45
C GLN A 43 4.72 7.87 3.22
N ASP A 44 5.72 8.75 3.39
CA ASP A 44 5.56 10.03 4.07
C ASP A 44 4.62 10.96 3.27
N GLU A 45 4.80 11.05 1.96
CA GLU A 45 3.94 11.83 1.06
C GLU A 45 2.48 11.33 1.10
N LEU A 46 2.25 10.01 1.03
CA LEU A 46 0.92 9.45 1.14
C LEU A 46 0.30 9.72 2.53
N SER A 47 1.12 9.67 3.59
CA SER A 47 0.64 9.98 4.94
C SER A 47 0.19 11.44 5.07
N GLU A 48 0.95 12.37 4.47
CA GLU A 48 0.60 13.79 4.45
C GLU A 48 -0.69 14.04 3.64
N ILE A 49 -0.82 13.42 2.47
CA ILE A 49 -2.00 13.58 1.60
C ILE A 49 -3.26 13.02 2.26
N LEU A 50 -3.16 11.86 2.91
CA LEU A 50 -4.31 11.16 3.49
C LEU A 50 -4.65 11.65 4.90
N GLY A 51 -3.74 12.36 5.58
CA GLY A 51 -3.93 12.80 6.96
C GLY A 51 -3.93 11.65 7.98
N HIS A 52 -3.50 10.45 7.57
CA HIS A 52 -3.37 9.27 8.39
C HIS A 52 -1.97 8.70 8.21
N LYS A 53 -1.46 7.99 9.22
CA LYS A 53 -0.23 7.22 9.06
C LYS A 53 -0.46 6.15 7.98
N VAL A 54 0.42 6.11 6.98
CA VAL A 54 0.40 5.06 5.95
C VAL A 54 1.42 3.98 6.30
N ASP A 55 1.00 2.71 6.22
CA ASP A 55 1.91 1.56 6.20
C ASP A 55 2.06 1.05 4.76
N LEU A 56 3.16 1.44 4.12
CA LEU A 56 3.40 1.12 2.73
C LEU A 56 4.11 -0.24 2.62
N ASN A 57 3.52 -1.15 1.86
CA ASN A 57 4.00 -2.52 1.68
C ASN A 57 4.14 -2.87 0.21
N THR A 58 5.08 -3.78 -0.10
CA THR A 58 5.10 -4.46 -1.40
C THR A 58 4.53 -5.86 -1.25
N PRO A 59 3.89 -6.45 -2.28
CA PRO A 59 3.39 -7.82 -2.19
C PRO A 59 4.45 -8.84 -1.75
N GLN A 60 5.72 -8.61 -2.11
CA GLN A 60 6.86 -9.47 -1.77
C GLN A 60 7.27 -9.38 -0.30
N CYS A 61 6.89 -8.32 0.41
CA CYS A 61 7.17 -8.13 1.84
C CYS A 61 6.08 -8.73 2.74
N LEU A 62 4.91 -9.08 2.19
CA LEU A 62 3.85 -9.73 2.97
C LEU A 62 4.28 -11.13 3.40
N SER A 63 3.85 -11.57 4.58
CA SER A 63 4.10 -12.94 4.98
C SER A 63 3.28 -13.89 4.11
N LYS A 64 3.92 -14.99 3.68
CA LYS A 64 3.33 -16.04 2.85
C LYS A 64 2.01 -16.61 3.38
N TYR A 65 1.72 -16.49 4.68
CA TYR A 65 0.52 -17.05 5.29
C TYR A 65 -0.73 -16.21 5.02
N PHE A 66 -0.58 -14.93 4.67
CA PHE A 66 -1.70 -14.02 4.43
C PHE A 66 -1.56 -13.21 3.14
N ALA A 67 -0.45 -13.34 2.40
CA ALA A 67 -0.24 -12.61 1.14
C ALA A 67 -1.38 -12.85 0.14
N ASP A 68 -1.80 -14.09 -0.05
CA ASP A 68 -2.89 -14.43 -0.99
C ASP A 68 -4.24 -13.83 -0.56
N ASP A 69 -4.53 -13.85 0.75
CA ASP A 69 -5.76 -13.26 1.29
C ASP A 69 -5.75 -11.74 1.14
N VAL A 70 -4.63 -11.09 1.48
CA VAL A 70 -4.44 -9.66 1.31
C VAL A 70 -4.59 -9.26 -0.16
N LEU A 71 -3.96 -9.97 -1.09
CA LEU A 71 -4.05 -9.66 -2.53
C LEU A 71 -5.48 -9.85 -3.08
N ARG A 72 -6.23 -10.81 -2.54
CA ARG A 72 -7.61 -11.08 -2.92
C ARG A 72 -8.59 -10.03 -2.39
N GLU A 73 -8.34 -9.52 -1.19
CA GLU A 73 -9.19 -8.53 -0.52
C GLU A 73 -8.79 -7.09 -0.82
N ALA A 74 -7.58 -6.87 -1.33
CA ALA A 74 -7.06 -5.56 -1.67
C ALA A 74 -7.93 -4.86 -2.71
N ARG A 75 -8.25 -3.60 -2.42
CA ARG A 75 -8.99 -2.74 -3.33
C ARG A 75 -8.02 -1.89 -4.14
N VAL A 76 -7.90 -2.21 -5.42
CA VAL A 76 -7.07 -1.45 -6.37
C VAL A 76 -7.64 -0.04 -6.54
N LEU A 77 -6.79 0.97 -6.34
CA LEU A 77 -7.09 2.38 -6.60
C LEU A 77 -6.47 2.89 -7.89
N TYR A 78 -5.32 2.32 -8.26
CA TYR A 78 -4.58 2.67 -9.47
C TYR A 78 -3.94 1.43 -10.08
N ASP A 79 -4.11 1.24 -11.38
CA ASP A 79 -3.42 0.22 -12.17
C ASP A 79 -3.04 0.83 -13.53
N ALA A 80 -1.75 0.80 -13.86
CA ALA A 80 -1.19 1.36 -15.08
C ALA A 80 -1.09 0.33 -16.23
N ALA A 81 -1.63 -0.88 -16.04
CA ALA A 81 -1.58 -1.97 -17.01
C ALA A 81 -2.55 -1.81 -18.19
#